data_AF-A0AAV5TAY6-F1
#
_entry.id   AF-A0AAV5TAY6-F1
#
_cell.length_a   1.000
_cell.length_b   1.000
_cell.length_c   1.000
_cell.angle_alpha   90.00
_cell.angle_beta   90.00
_cell.angle_gamma   90.00
#
_symmetry.space_group_name_H-M   'P 1'
#
loop_
_entity.id
_entity.type
_entity.pdbx_description
1 polymer ?
#
loop_
_entity_poly.entity_id
_entity_poly.type
_entity_poly.pdbx_seq_one_letter_code
_entity_poly.pdbx_strand_id
1 'polypeptide(L)'
;FPPPPYFANFMHNTYMCDYLMQYSDHFELAKHIKLYHKVLNIERNEDYAKTGRWKVTVMALKSAKQWTKVFDGVLVCTGHHTLPYWPRPWPGQEQFQGKIIHAHSYKDYRGSDEKVIAVVGIGNSGGDIAALETPAEIS
;
A
#
# COMPACT_ATOMS: atom_id res chain seq x y z
N PHE A 1 14.22 19.22 0.83
CA PHE A 1 13.08 19.44 -0.06
C PHE A 1 11.82 19.46 0.81
N PRO A 2 11.45 20.59 1.42
CA PRO A 2 10.25 20.68 2.26
C PRO A 2 8.96 20.71 1.41
N PRO A 3 7.80 20.32 1.97
CA PRO A 3 6.51 20.57 1.31
C PRO A 3 6.31 22.06 1.02
N PRO A 4 5.56 22.41 -0.04
CA PRO A 4 5.23 23.80 -0.33
C PRO A 4 4.54 24.51 0.85
N PRO A 5 4.80 25.81 1.07
CA PRO A 5 4.29 26.54 2.24
C PRO A 5 2.76 26.70 2.26
N TYR A 6 2.10 26.47 1.11
CA TYR A 6 0.65 26.53 0.97
C TYR A 6 -0.03 25.15 1.17
N PHE A 7 0.74 24.08 1.42
CA PHE A 7 0.16 22.80 1.84
C PHE A 7 -0.21 22.87 3.32
N ALA A 8 -1.33 22.24 3.67
CA ALA A 8 -1.75 22.12 5.06
C ALA A 8 -0.74 21.28 5.87
N ASN A 9 -0.60 21.56 7.17
CA ASN A 9 0.27 20.79 8.07
C ASN A 9 -0.08 19.29 8.09
N PHE A 10 -1.38 18.98 8.04
CA PHE A 10 -1.90 17.63 7.86
C PHE A 10 -2.47 17.52 6.44
N MET A 11 -1.70 16.89 5.57
CA MET A 11 -2.00 16.82 4.15
C MET A 11 -3.01 15.70 3.85
N HIS A 12 -4.02 16.02 3.04
CA HIS A 12 -4.81 14.99 2.38
C HIS A 12 -3.91 14.12 1.46
N ASN A 13 -4.27 12.86 1.25
CA ASN A 13 -3.43 11.90 0.50
C ASN A 13 -3.07 12.39 -0.92
N THR A 14 -3.91 13.22 -1.53
CA THR A 14 -3.67 13.81 -2.85
C THR A 14 -2.49 14.77 -2.85
N TYR A 15 -2.35 15.60 -1.80
CA TYR A 15 -1.22 16.52 -1.64
C TYR A 15 0.06 15.76 -1.28
N MET A 16 -0.04 14.68 -0.50
CA MET A 16 1.11 13.80 -0.25
C MET A 16 1.62 13.13 -1.53
N CYS A 17 0.71 12.66 -2.38
CA CYS A 17 1.04 12.08 -3.68
C CYS A 17 1.75 13.12 -4.58
N ASP A 18 1.20 14.32 -4.67
CA ASP A 18 1.79 15.42 -5.43
C ASP A 18 3.19 15.78 -4.92
N TYR A 19 3.37 15.90 -3.60
CA TYR A 19 4.68 16.14 -3.00
C TYR A 19 5.72 15.06 -3.36
N LEU A 20 5.33 13.78 -3.38
CA LEU A 20 6.22 12.68 -3.79
C LEU A 20 6.57 12.74 -5.28
N MET A 21 5.64 13.16 -6.14
CA MET A 21 5.90 13.39 -7.56
C MET A 21 6.88 14.56 -7.74
N GLN A 22 6.67 15.68 -7.06
CA GLN A 22 7.59 16.83 -7.08
C GLN A 22 8.99 16.44 -6.59
N TYR A 23 9.10 15.60 -5.56
CA TYR A 23 10.38 15.06 -5.08
C TYR A 23 11.06 14.19 -6.15
N SER A 24 10.30 13.29 -6.80
CA SER A 24 10.81 12.46 -7.89
C SER A 24 11.35 13.30 -9.04
N ASP A 25 10.64 14.37 -9.42
CA ASP A 25 11.03 15.23 -10.53
C ASP A 25 12.25 16.10 -10.17
N HIS A 26 12.27 16.71 -8.98
CA HIS A 26 13.37 17.56 -8.52
C HIS A 26 14.73 16.83 -8.47
N PHE A 27 14.72 15.56 -8.04
CA PHE A 27 15.93 14.73 -7.98
C PHE A 27 16.11 13.83 -9.21
N GLU A 28 15.30 14.03 -10.26
CA GLU A 28 15.34 13.26 -11.51
C GLU A 28 15.29 11.73 -11.31
N LEU A 29 14.53 11.26 -10.32
CA LEU A 29 14.48 9.84 -9.95
C LEU A 29 13.68 9.00 -10.97
N ALA A 30 12.72 9.62 -11.64
CA ALA A 30 11.82 8.97 -12.59
C ALA A 30 12.57 8.17 -13.68
N LYS A 31 13.74 8.65 -14.12
CA LYS A 31 14.57 7.97 -15.15
C LYS A 31 15.09 6.60 -14.71
N HIS A 32 15.19 6.37 -13.41
CA HIS A 32 15.66 5.12 -12.81
C HIS A 32 14.51 4.14 -12.47
N ILE A 33 13.26 4.61 -12.50
CA ILE A 33 12.10 3.81 -12.13
C ILE A 33 11.52 3.12 -13.37
N LYS A 34 11.32 1.81 -13.27
CA LYS A 34 10.63 1.01 -14.30
C LYS A 34 9.25 0.61 -13.78
N LEU A 35 8.24 1.40 -14.13
CA LEU A 35 6.84 1.07 -13.83
C LEU A 35 6.38 -0.18 -14.59
N TYR A 36 5.35 -0.85 -14.09
CA TYR A 36 4.81 -2.09 -14.67
C TYR A 36 5.81 -3.26 -14.74
N HIS A 37 6.77 -3.29 -13.83
CA HIS A 37 7.73 -4.37 -13.68
C HIS A 37 7.54 -5.01 -12.30
N LYS A 38 7.16 -6.28 -12.27
CA LYS A 38 7.01 -7.03 -11.02
C LYS A 38 8.29 -7.82 -10.77
N VAL A 39 8.93 -7.58 -9.62
CA VAL A 39 10.01 -8.43 -9.14
C VAL A 39 9.40 -9.74 -8.64
N LEU A 40 9.81 -10.87 -9.23
CA LEU A 40 9.30 -12.21 -8.91
C LEU A 40 10.16 -12.92 -7.88
N ASN A 41 11.48 -12.80 -8.00
CA ASN A 41 12.44 -13.45 -7.13
C ASN A 41 13.71 -12.60 -6.98
N ILE A 42 14.31 -12.67 -5.80
CA ILE A 42 15.63 -12.11 -5.48
C ILE A 42 16.40 -13.21 -4.78
N GLU A 43 17.51 -13.63 -5.37
CA GLU A 43 18.36 -14.68 -4.83
C GLU A 43 19.84 -14.31 -4.94
N ARG A 44 20.68 -14.97 -4.14
CA ARG A 44 22.13 -14.77 -4.20
C ARG A 44 22.64 -15.27 -5.55
N ASN A 45 23.53 -14.51 -6.20
CA ASN A 45 24.16 -14.98 -7.42
C ASN A 45 25.10 -16.17 -7.13
N GLU A 46 25.45 -16.94 -8.16
CA GLU A 46 26.30 -18.14 -8.01
C GLU A 46 27.67 -17.83 -7.37
N ASP A 47 28.22 -16.65 -7.64
CA ASP A 47 29.50 -16.19 -7.10
C ASP A 47 29.36 -15.24 -5.89
N TYR A 48 28.20 -15.25 -5.21
CA TYR A 48 27.90 -14.34 -4.10
C TYR A 48 28.95 -14.34 -3.01
N ALA A 49 29.51 -15.50 -2.65
CA ALA A 49 30.53 -15.61 -1.61
C ALA A 49 31.79 -14.77 -1.91
N LYS A 50 32.06 -14.48 -3.20
CA LYS A 50 33.18 -13.64 -3.65
C LYS A 50 32.74 -12.22 -3.99
N THR A 51 31.53 -12.03 -4.51
CA THR A 51 31.10 -10.75 -5.11
C THR A 51 30.01 -10.02 -4.35
N GLY A 52 29.23 -10.70 -3.51
CA GLY A 52 28.06 -10.15 -2.84
C GLY A 52 26.87 -9.85 -3.76
N ARG A 53 26.92 -10.23 -5.05
CA ARG A 53 25.93 -9.83 -6.06
C ARG A 53 24.66 -10.66 -6.03
N TRP A 54 23.55 -10.02 -6.37
CA TRP A 54 22.22 -10.60 -6.36
C TRP A 54 21.69 -10.84 -7.77
N LYS A 55 20.97 -11.94 -7.95
CA LYS A 55 20.23 -12.30 -9.15
C LYS A 55 18.76 -11.92 -8.93
N VAL A 56 18.23 -11.04 -9.78
CA VAL A 56 16.86 -10.51 -9.66
C VAL A 56 16.05 -10.88 -10.90
N THR A 57 14.94 -11.57 -10.70
CA THR A 57 14.03 -12.00 -11.76
C THR A 57 12.82 -11.06 -11.81
N VAL A 58 12.55 -10.52 -12.99
CA VAL A 58 11.53 -9.48 -13.22
C VAL A 58 10.60 -9.90 -14.35
N MET A 59 9.32 -9.57 -14.21
CA MET A 59 8.31 -9.71 -15.26
C MET A 59 7.76 -8.34 -15.68
N ALA A 60 7.76 -8.05 -16.97
CA ALA A 60 7.06 -6.90 -17.52
C ALA A 60 5.56 -7.20 -17.61
N LEU A 61 4.73 -6.50 -16.83
CA LEU A 61 3.30 -6.77 -16.71
C LEU A 61 2.52 -6.55 -18.02
N LYS A 62 2.99 -5.65 -18.88
CA LYS A 62 2.34 -5.35 -20.17
C LYS A 62 2.55 -6.42 -21.24
N SER A 63 3.64 -7.19 -21.16
CA SER A 63 4.01 -8.18 -22.19
C SER A 63 4.14 -9.61 -21.66
N ALA A 64 4.03 -9.79 -20.34
CA ALA A 64 4.35 -11.02 -19.61
C ALA A 64 5.79 -11.56 -19.83
N LYS A 65 6.68 -10.80 -20.48
CA LYS A 65 8.08 -11.20 -20.68
C LYS A 65 8.82 -11.20 -19.36
N GLN A 66 9.56 -12.28 -19.11
CA GLN A 66 10.41 -12.45 -17.93
C GLN A 66 11.89 -12.40 -18.31
N TRP A 67 12.71 -11.82 -17.45
CA TRP A 67 14.17 -11.89 -17.54
C TRP A 67 14.81 -11.79 -16.16
N THR A 68 16.10 -12.10 -16.11
CA THR A 68 16.90 -12.04 -14.90
C THR A 68 18.09 -11.12 -15.13
N LYS A 69 18.44 -10.33 -14.12
CA LYS A 69 19.59 -9.43 -14.15
C LYS A 69 20.36 -9.50 -12.84
N VAL A 70 21.69 -9.39 -12.92
CA VAL A 70 22.58 -9.36 -11.76
C VAL A 70 22.82 -7.91 -11.32
N PHE A 71 22.79 -7.66 -10.02
CA PHE A 71 23.01 -6.36 -9.39
C PHE A 71 23.99 -6.48 -8.22
N ASP A 72 24.76 -5.42 -7.96
CA ASP A 72 25.76 -5.41 -6.88
C ASP A 72 25.13 -5.29 -5.48
N GLY A 73 23.89 -4.79 -5.41
CA GLY A 73 23.12 -4.70 -4.17
C GLY A 73 21.63 -4.60 -4.45
N VAL A 74 20.82 -4.87 -3.43
CA VAL A 74 19.35 -4.80 -3.49
C VAL A 74 18.83 -4.09 -2.26
N LEU A 75 17.98 -3.07 -2.47
CA LEU A 75 17.20 -2.41 -1.43
C LEU A 75 15.73 -2.82 -1.60
N VAL A 76 15.14 -3.39 -0.56
CA VAL A 76 13.75 -3.86 -0.59
C VAL A 76 12.84 -2.78 0.01
N CYS A 77 12.00 -2.18 -0.83
CA CYS A 77 11.11 -1.06 -0.46
C CYS A 77 9.64 -1.39 -0.73
N THR A 78 9.19 -2.61 -0.46
CA THR A 78 7.83 -3.09 -0.79
C THR A 78 6.73 -2.59 0.15
N GLY A 79 7.10 -1.95 1.26
CA GLY A 79 6.17 -1.63 2.35
C GLY A 79 5.65 -2.89 3.07
N HIS A 80 4.81 -2.68 4.08
CA HIS A 80 4.25 -3.77 4.92
C HIS A 80 2.73 -3.70 5.13
N HIS A 81 2.05 -2.67 4.59
CA HIS A 81 0.60 -2.47 4.74
C HIS A 81 -0.23 -2.95 3.52
N THR A 82 0.32 -3.87 2.72
CA THR A 82 -0.31 -4.30 1.45
C THR A 82 -1.17 -5.56 1.59
N LEU A 83 -0.83 -6.47 2.50
CA LEU A 83 -1.59 -7.70 2.74
C LEU A 83 -2.43 -7.54 4.02
N PRO A 84 -3.77 -7.66 3.93
CA PRO A 84 -4.62 -7.55 5.11
C PRO A 84 -4.40 -8.72 6.06
N TYR A 85 -4.32 -8.44 7.35
CA TYR A 85 -4.36 -9.48 8.38
C TYR A 85 -5.81 -9.75 8.76
N TRP A 86 -6.28 -10.96 8.46
CA TRP A 86 -7.58 -11.42 8.93
C TRP A 86 -7.43 -12.17 10.25
N PRO A 87 -8.12 -11.74 11.33
CA PRO A 87 -8.15 -12.51 12.55
C PRO A 87 -8.86 -13.86 12.32
N ARG A 88 -8.66 -14.80 13.25
CA ARG A 88 -9.43 -16.05 13.24
C ARG A 88 -10.92 -15.75 13.29
N PRO A 89 -11.76 -16.52 12.57
CA PRO A 89 -13.19 -16.30 12.61
C PRO A 89 -13.74 -16.39 14.03
N TRP A 90 -14.67 -15.50 14.38
CA TRP A 90 -15.37 -15.58 15.66
C TRP A 90 -16.53 -16.60 15.58
N PRO A 91 -16.97 -17.17 16.72
CA PRO A 91 -18.10 -18.11 16.73
C PRO A 91 -19.35 -17.52 16.08
N GLY A 92 -19.91 -18.22 15.09
CA GLY A 92 -21.13 -17.80 14.38
C GLY A 92 -20.91 -16.76 13.29
N GLN A 93 -19.66 -16.40 12.96
CA GLN A 93 -19.36 -15.44 11.89
C GLN A 93 -19.97 -15.84 10.54
N GLU A 94 -20.00 -17.14 10.23
CA GLU A 94 -20.57 -17.69 9.02
C GLU A 94 -22.10 -17.55 8.91
N GLN A 95 -22.78 -17.33 10.04
CA GLN A 95 -24.23 -17.14 10.09
C GLN A 95 -24.62 -15.67 9.86
N PHE A 96 -23.66 -14.75 9.96
CA PHE A 96 -23.88 -13.33 9.72
C PHE A 96 -24.26 -13.09 8.25
N GLN A 97 -25.48 -12.62 8.02
CA GLN A 97 -26.02 -12.35 6.68
C GLN A 97 -25.59 -10.98 6.13
N GLY A 98 -24.92 -10.16 6.93
CA GLY A 98 -24.39 -8.86 6.51
C GLY A 98 -23.04 -8.99 5.79
N LYS A 99 -22.50 -7.84 5.38
CA LYS A 99 -21.22 -7.77 4.69
C LYS A 99 -20.08 -7.60 5.70
N ILE A 100 -19.06 -8.44 5.60
CA ILE A 100 -17.81 -8.30 6.36
C ILE A 100 -16.70 -7.88 5.40
N ILE A 101 -16.00 -6.79 5.72
CA ILE A 101 -14.83 -6.30 4.98
C ILE A 101 -13.69 -5.95 5.93
N HIS A 102 -12.46 -6.03 5.45
CA HIS A 102 -11.29 -5.52 6.16
C HIS A 102 -11.06 -4.05 5.77
N ALA A 103 -10.51 -3.23 6.67
CA ALA A 103 -10.23 -1.80 6.44
C ALA A 103 -9.43 -1.53 5.16
N HIS A 104 -8.53 -2.45 4.78
CA HIS A 104 -7.80 -2.42 3.51
C HIS A 104 -8.71 -2.28 2.26
N SER A 105 -9.92 -2.84 2.31
CA SER A 105 -10.90 -2.79 1.23
C SER A 105 -11.90 -1.64 1.36
N TYR A 106 -11.86 -0.89 2.46
CA TYR A 106 -12.67 0.32 2.64
C TYR A 106 -12.12 1.45 1.74
N LYS A 107 -13.02 2.22 1.12
CA LYS A 107 -12.65 3.31 0.21
C LYS A 107 -13.34 4.62 0.54
N ASP A 108 -14.63 4.54 0.87
CA ASP A 108 -15.46 5.65 1.29
C ASP A 108 -16.73 5.11 1.94
N TYR A 109 -17.53 6.04 2.48
CA TYR A 109 -18.77 5.77 3.22
C TYR A 109 -19.99 5.50 2.30
N ARG A 110 -19.85 5.66 0.98
CA ARG A 110 -21.02 5.64 0.08
C ARG A 110 -21.61 4.23 0.04
N GLY A 111 -22.93 4.14 0.18
CA GLY A 111 -23.63 2.85 0.23
C GLY A 111 -23.58 2.17 1.60
N SER A 112 -23.05 2.85 2.61
CA SER A 112 -23.25 2.54 4.02
C SER A 112 -24.48 3.24 4.61
N ASP A 113 -25.17 4.05 3.81
CA ASP A 113 -26.35 4.81 4.21
C ASP A 113 -27.42 3.90 4.82
N GLU A 114 -27.98 4.33 5.96
CA GLU A 114 -29.02 3.62 6.72
C GLU A 114 -28.61 2.22 7.25
N LYS A 115 -27.31 1.89 7.23
CA LYS A 115 -26.81 0.62 7.79
C LYS A 115 -26.34 0.78 9.22
N VAL A 116 -26.48 -0.29 9.98
CA VAL A 116 -25.81 -0.44 11.28
C VAL A 116 -24.42 -1.02 11.04
N ILE A 117 -23.39 -0.28 11.46
CA ILE A 117 -21.99 -0.61 11.18
C ILE A 117 -21.28 -0.87 12.51
N ALA A 118 -20.53 -1.97 12.55
CA ALA A 118 -19.65 -2.32 13.65
C ALA A 118 -18.20 -2.33 13.14
N VAL A 119 -17.34 -1.55 13.76
CA VAL A 119 -15.90 -1.52 13.46
C VAL A 119 -15.16 -2.35 14.50
N VAL A 120 -14.37 -3.31 14.04
CA VAL A 120 -13.57 -4.19 14.90
C VAL A 120 -12.11 -3.76 14.86
N GLY A 121 -11.61 -3.26 15.99
CA GLY A 121 -10.23 -2.79 16.18
C GLY A 121 -10.12 -1.29 16.39
N ILE A 122 -9.28 -0.87 17.34
CA ILE A 122 -9.10 0.54 17.77
C ILE A 122 -7.77 1.14 17.27
N GLY A 123 -7.25 0.64 16.16
CA GLY A 123 -6.11 1.27 15.48
C GLY A 123 -6.54 2.53 14.70
N ASN A 124 -5.59 3.32 14.21
CA ASN A 124 -5.87 4.57 13.47
C ASN A 124 -6.93 4.38 12.37
N SER A 125 -6.79 3.36 11.51
CA SER A 125 -7.78 3.09 10.46
C SER A 125 -9.17 2.77 11.03
N GLY A 126 -9.25 2.07 12.16
CA GLY A 126 -10.53 1.74 12.79
C GLY A 126 -11.21 3.00 13.35
N GLY A 127 -10.43 3.86 14.02
CA GLY A 127 -10.92 5.15 14.51
C GLY A 127 -11.40 6.06 13.38
N ASP A 128 -10.60 6.21 12.33
CA ASP A 128 -10.95 7.05 11.18
C ASP A 128 -12.21 6.55 10.46
N ILE A 129 -12.33 5.23 10.22
CA ILE A 129 -13.52 4.64 9.59
C ILE A 129 -14.75 4.82 10.48
N ALA A 130 -14.64 4.56 11.79
CA ALA A 130 -15.76 4.74 12.71
C ALA A 130 -16.24 6.20 12.75
N ALA A 131 -15.30 7.16 12.74
CA ALA A 131 -15.61 8.58 12.70
C ALA A 131 -16.29 8.97 11.38
N LEU A 132 -15.80 8.47 10.23
CA LEU A 132 -16.37 8.76 8.90
C LEU A 132 -17.78 8.19 8.71
N GLU A 133 -18.08 7.04 9.33
CA GLU A 133 -19.38 6.39 9.27
C GLU A 133 -20.38 6.91 10.31
N THR A 134 -19.95 7.80 11.21
CA THR A 134 -20.83 8.41 12.21
C THR A 134 -21.68 9.50 11.54
N PRO A 135 -23.02 9.45 11.64
CA PRO A 135 -23.88 10.50 11.09
C PRO A 135 -23.57 11.87 11.70
N ALA A 136 -23.59 12.91 10.87
CA ALA A 136 -23.31 14.30 11.26
C ALA A 136 -24.30 14.88 12.29
N GLU A 137 -25.41 14.20 12.58
CA GLU A 137 -26.41 14.63 13.56
C GLU A 137 -26.01 14.38 15.02
N ILE A 138 -24.86 13.72 15.27
CA ILE A 138 -24.38 13.37 16.62
C ILE A 138 -23.06 14.08 16.99
N SER A 139 -22.51 14.93 16.12
CA SER A 139 -21.24 15.66 16.35
C SER A 139 -21.42 17.14 16.66
#